data_AF-A0A103YLH2-F1
#
_entry.id   AF-A0A103YLH2-F1
#
_cell.length_a   1.000
_cell.length_b   1.000
_cell.length_c   1.000
_cell.angle_alpha   90.00
_cell.angle_beta   90.00
_cell.angle_gamma   90.00
#
_symmetry.space_group_name_H-M   'P 1'
#
loop_
_entity.id
_entity.type
_entity.pdbx_description
1 polymer ?
#
loop_
_entity_poly.entity_id
_entity_poly.type
_entity_poly.pdbx_seq_one_letter_code
_entity_poly.pdbx_strand_id
1 'polypeptide(L)' 'LTSPRQRRLNASRRTAGSIHYISLAAQGKHRYDRKQSSYGGQSKHMFHKKAKTTKKIVLRLQCQGCKHVSQHLI' A
#
# COMPACT_ATOMS: atom_id res chain seq x y z
N LEU A 1 5.95 -25.56 -2.44
CA LEU A 1 5.56 -24.75 -3.61
C LEU A 1 6.48 -23.55 -3.69
N THR A 2 7.54 -23.72 -4.48
CA THR A 2 8.77 -22.94 -4.50
C THR A 2 8.58 -21.68 -5.34
N SER A 3 8.45 -20.51 -4.70
CA SER A 3 8.56 -19.25 -5.43
C SER A 3 10.05 -19.06 -5.80
N PRO A 4 10.42 -18.98 -7.09
CA PRO A 4 11.81 -18.87 -7.49
C PRO A 4 12.40 -17.59 -6.90
N ARG A 5 13.53 -17.75 -6.18
CA ARG A 5 14.17 -16.71 -5.37
C ARG A 5 14.59 -15.48 -6.18
N GLN A 6 14.69 -15.59 -7.51
CA GLN A 6 15.08 -14.51 -8.42
C GLN A 6 14.35 -14.61 -9.78
N ARG A 7 13.40 -13.70 -10.04
CA ARG A 7 12.87 -13.45 -11.39
C ARG A 7 13.68 -12.31 -12.03
N ARG A 8 14.28 -12.53 -13.21
CA ARG A 8 14.95 -11.46 -13.98
C ARG A 8 13.87 -10.55 -14.61
N LEU A 9 13.85 -9.28 -14.26
CA LEU A 9 12.99 -8.26 -14.88
C LEU A 9 13.89 -7.26 -15.62
N ASN A 10 13.63 -7.03 -16.91
CA ASN A 10 14.33 -6.03 -17.71
C ASN A 10 13.87 -4.64 -17.26
N ALA A 11 14.81 -3.83 -16.80
CA ALA A 11 14.52 -2.69 -15.94
C ALA A 11 14.72 -1.36 -16.67
N SER A 12 13.64 -0.60 -16.87
CA SER A 12 13.70 0.77 -17.36
C SER A 12 14.05 1.73 -16.21
N ARG A 13 14.96 2.67 -16.47
CA ARG A 13 15.56 3.58 -15.47
C ARG A 13 14.56 4.66 -15.04
N ARG A 14 14.16 4.71 -13.76
CA ARG A 14 13.70 5.94 -13.08
C ARG A 14 14.04 5.91 -11.59
N THR A 15 14.54 7.05 -11.12
CA THR A 15 15.10 7.33 -9.80
C THR A 15 14.06 7.65 -8.72
N ALA A 16 14.57 7.64 -7.48
CA ALA A 16 14.06 8.23 -6.25
C ALA A 16 13.16 7.32 -5.37
N GLY A 17 13.75 6.90 -4.25
CA GLY A 17 13.04 6.27 -3.14
C GLY A 17 12.33 7.29 -2.26
N SER A 18 11.22 6.88 -1.66
CA SER A 18 10.49 7.65 -0.66
C SER A 18 10.44 6.91 0.67
N ILE A 19 10.82 7.62 1.74
CA ILE A 19 10.58 7.23 3.12
C ILE A 19 9.07 7.33 3.35
N HIS A 20 8.43 6.22 3.74
CA HIS A 20 6.99 6.17 4.00
C HIS A 20 6.65 6.89 5.33
N TYR A 21 6.49 8.21 5.27
CA TYR A 21 5.63 8.91 6.23
C TYR A 21 4.17 8.55 5.89
N ILE A 22 3.36 8.18 6.89
CA ILE A 22 1.91 8.05 6.70
C ILE A 22 1.43 9.45 6.26
N SER A 23 1.12 9.62 4.98
CA SER A 23 0.82 10.94 4.43
C SER A 23 -0.51 11.44 5.00
N LEU A 24 -0.47 12.18 6.10
CA LEU A 24 -1.63 12.89 6.64
C LEU A 24 -2.22 13.88 5.62
N ALA A 25 -1.41 14.26 4.62
CA ALA A 25 -1.79 15.06 3.47
C ALA A 25 -2.69 14.33 2.44
N ALA A 26 -3.02 13.05 2.63
CA ALA A 26 -3.91 12.36 1.70
C ALA A 26 -5.32 12.97 1.77
N GLN A 27 -5.89 13.33 0.60
CA GLN A 27 -7.22 13.96 0.50
C GLN A 27 -8.32 13.17 1.24
N GLY A 28 -8.22 11.84 1.25
CA GLY A 28 -9.15 10.96 1.97
C GLY A 28 -9.14 11.17 3.49
N LYS A 29 -7.97 11.44 4.09
CA LYS A 29 -7.82 11.71 5.53
C LYS A 29 -8.45 13.05 5.91
N HIS A 30 -8.17 14.10 5.15
CA HIS A 30 -8.78 15.42 5.37
C HIS A 30 -10.32 15.37 5.34
N ARG A 31 -10.90 14.65 4.37
CA ARG A 31 -12.35 14.47 4.29
C ARG A 31 -12.91 13.68 5.47
N TYR A 32 -12.16 12.69 5.98
CA TYR A 32 -12.57 11.91 7.14
C TYR A 32 -12.58 12.79 8.40
N ASP A 33 -11.52 13.55 8.64
CA ASP A 33 -11.37 14.40 9.83
C ASP A 33 -12.40 15.51 9.90
N ARG A 34 -12.66 16.21 8.77
CA ARG A 34 -13.70 17.24 8.68
C ARG A 34 -15.10 16.68 8.94
N LYS A 35 -15.35 15.42 8.58
CA LYS A 35 -16.63 14.76 8.85
C LYS A 35 -16.73 14.30 10.32
N GLN A 36 -15.60 14.09 10.98
CA GLN A 36 -15.51 13.50 12.31
C GLN A 36 -15.43 14.56 13.44
N SER A 37 -15.22 15.84 13.11
CA SER A 37 -14.97 16.92 14.09
C SER A 37 -16.21 17.45 14.82
N SER A 38 -17.42 17.00 14.46
CA SER A 38 -18.67 17.45 15.09
C SER A 38 -19.16 16.48 16.17
N TYR A 39 -20.09 16.95 17.02
CA TYR A 39 -20.65 16.20 18.16
C TYR A 39 -21.52 14.97 17.78
N GLY A 40 -21.54 14.57 16.51
CA GLY A 40 -22.37 13.47 15.98
C GLY A 40 -21.78 12.06 16.13
N GLY A 41 -20.72 11.90 16.93
CA GLY A 41 -20.07 10.59 17.12
C GLY A 41 -19.42 10.05 15.85
N GLN A 42 -19.32 8.73 15.73
CA GLN A 42 -18.60 8.06 14.64
C GLN A 42 -19.31 8.25 13.28
N SER A 43 -18.71 9.05 12.38
CA SER A 43 -19.37 9.51 11.14
C SER A 43 -19.23 8.57 9.93
N LYS A 44 -18.38 7.54 10.04
CA LYS A 44 -18.05 6.56 9.01
C LYS A 44 -18.12 5.15 9.59
N HIS A 45 -18.67 4.22 8.81
CA HIS A 45 -18.85 2.85 9.25
C HIS A 45 -17.52 2.16 9.55
N MET A 46 -17.44 1.54 10.73
CA MET A 46 -16.36 0.62 11.07
C MET A 46 -16.78 -0.80 10.69
N PHE A 47 -15.98 -1.47 9.89
CA PHE A 47 -16.26 -2.84 9.48
C PHE A 47 -15.80 -3.82 10.56
N HIS A 48 -16.74 -4.39 11.30
CA HIS A 48 -16.44 -5.20 12.49
C HIS A 48 -16.12 -6.67 12.16
N LYS A 49 -16.77 -7.26 11.15
CA LYS A 49 -16.65 -8.69 10.86
C LYS A 49 -15.59 -8.96 9.81
N LYS A 50 -14.48 -9.61 10.17
CA LYS A 50 -13.46 -10.05 9.20
C LYS A 50 -13.78 -11.46 8.72
N ALA A 51 -14.33 -11.60 7.52
CA ALA A 51 -14.65 -12.90 6.94
C ALA A 51 -13.43 -13.57 6.25
N LYS A 52 -12.55 -12.77 5.66
CA LYS A 52 -11.36 -13.28 4.95
C LYS A 52 -10.27 -13.63 5.96
N THR A 53 -9.89 -14.89 5.99
CA THR A 53 -8.80 -15.41 6.85
C THR A 53 -7.43 -15.10 6.29
N THR A 54 -7.31 -14.96 4.96
CA THR A 54 -6.05 -14.67 4.26
C THR A 54 -6.12 -13.34 3.51
N LYS A 55 -4.95 -12.70 3.35
CA LYS A 55 -4.77 -11.51 2.52
C LYS A 55 -3.92 -11.90 1.30
N LYS A 56 -4.14 -11.25 0.17
CA LYS A 56 -3.30 -11.45 -1.02
C LYS A 56 -1.88 -10.99 -0.71
N ILE A 57 -0.90 -11.83 -1.02
CA ILE A 57 0.51 -11.52 -0.78
C ILE A 57 0.99 -10.68 -1.96
N VAL A 58 1.35 -9.43 -1.69
CA VAL A 58 1.99 -8.55 -2.68
C VAL A 58 3.50 -8.73 -2.56
N LEU A 59 4.15 -9.18 -3.64
CA LEU A 59 5.60 -9.15 -3.75
C LEU A 59 6.06 -7.78 -4.25
N ARG A 60 6.99 -7.15 -3.53
CA ARG A 60 7.70 -5.96 -3.98
C ARG A 60 9.02 -6.40 -4.61
N LEU A 61 9.09 -6.37 -5.94
CA LEU A 61 10.29 -6.75 -6.67
C LEU A 61 11.11 -5.48 -6.97
N GLN A 62 12.33 -5.40 -6.45
CA GLN A 62 13.24 -4.28 -6.69
C GLN A 62 14.38 -4.72 -7.62
N CYS A 63 14.57 -3.99 -8.71
CA CYS A 63 15.75 -4.17 -9.56
C CYS A 63 16.99 -3.60 -8.85
N GLN A 64 18.06 -4.39 -8.73
CA GLN A 64 19.31 -3.96 -8.12
C GLN A 64 20.03 -2.86 -8.94
N GLY A 65 19.93 -2.91 -10.27
CA GLY A 65 20.62 -1.97 -11.16
C GLY A 65 19.94 -0.59 -11.25
N CYS A 66 18.62 -0.54 -11.46
CA CYS A 66 17.92 0.74 -11.65
C CYS A 66 17.02 1.15 -10.47
N LYS A 67 16.95 0.34 -9.41
CA LYS A 67 16.11 0.55 -8.22
C LYS A 67 14.61 0.63 -8.48
N HIS A 68 14.14 0.32 -9.70
CA HIS A 68 12.71 0.25 -10.02
C HIS A 68 12.02 -0.81 -9.17
N VAL A 69 10.84 -0.47 -8.65
CA VAL A 69 10.02 -1.35 -7.82
C VAL A 69 8.72 -1.67 -8.55
N SER A 70 8.47 -2.95 -8.80
CA SER A 70 7.19 -3.45 -9.29
C SER A 70 6.46 -4.24 -8.20
N GLN A 71 5.14 -4.17 -8.21
CA GLN A 71 4.28 -4.91 -7.29
C GLN A 71 3.60 -6.05 -8.07
N HIS A 72 3.83 -7.29 -7.64
CA HIS A 72 3.21 -8.47 -8.25
C HIS A 72 2.37 -9.18 -7.19
N LEU A 73 1.10 -9.45 -7.51
CA LEU A 73 0.19 -10.17 -6.64
C LEU A 73 0.35 -11.67 -6.87
N ILE A 74 0.44 -12.46 -5.78
CA ILE A 74 0.31 -13.93 -5.83
C ILE A 74 -1.11 -14.31 -5.41
#